data_AF-A0ABD5ZD46-F1
#
_entry.id   AF-A0ABD5ZD46-F1
#
_cell.length_a   1.000
_cell.length_b   1.000
_cell.length_c   1.000
_cell.angle_alpha   90.00
_cell.angle_beta   90.00
_cell.angle_gamma   90.00
#
_symmetry.space_group_name_H-M   'P 1'
#
loop_
_entity.id
_entity.type
_entity.pdbx_description
1 polymer ?
#
loop_
_entity_poly.entity_id
_entity_poly.type
_entity_poly.pdbx_seq_one_letter_code
_entity_poly.pdbx_strand_id
1 'polypeptide(L)'
;MSPFNLSEDTLKDLLVNIIPLGIIVFFMVTFLVFQPFGGGSLRTTLMSQMLLVVPLVTLGALTYVSGRLIQSEEQRDSEHEAEVREGPEPATQVEGEQSA
;
A
#
# COMPACT_ATOMS: atom_id res chain seq x y z
N MET A 1 -15.01 -13.57 -11.37
CA MET A 1 -14.96 -12.37 -10.51
C MET A 1 -13.80 -12.57 -9.56
N SER A 2 -12.62 -12.12 -9.94
CA SER A 2 -11.42 -12.19 -9.09
C SER A 2 -11.56 -11.16 -7.96
N PRO A 3 -11.35 -11.53 -6.69
CA PRO A 3 -11.63 -10.69 -5.53
C PRO A 3 -10.70 -9.47 -5.36
N PHE A 4 -9.82 -9.21 -6.33
CA PHE A 4 -8.86 -8.11 -6.32
C PHE A 4 -8.94 -7.35 -7.66
N ASN A 5 -9.86 -6.39 -7.79
CA ASN A 5 -9.91 -5.45 -8.91
C ASN A 5 -8.85 -4.34 -8.73
N LEU A 6 -7.61 -4.70 -8.38
CA LEU A 6 -6.50 -3.75 -8.37
C LEU A 6 -6.08 -3.48 -9.81
N SER A 7 -6.01 -2.21 -10.21
CA SER A 7 -5.46 -1.79 -11.50
C SER A 7 -4.08 -2.43 -11.72
N GLU A 8 -3.75 -2.87 -12.94
CA GLU A 8 -2.48 -3.55 -13.26
C GLU A 8 -1.26 -2.73 -12.82
N ASP A 9 -1.35 -1.41 -12.94
CA ASP A 9 -0.31 -0.47 -12.50
C ASP A 9 -0.14 -0.50 -10.97
N THR A 10 -1.24 -0.52 -10.20
CA THR A 10 -1.22 -0.63 -8.73
C THR A 10 -0.65 -1.97 -8.26
N LEU A 11 -1.00 -3.07 -8.95
CA LEU A 11 -0.45 -4.40 -8.65
C LEU A 11 1.07 -4.43 -8.88
N LYS A 12 1.55 -3.82 -9.98
CA LYS A 12 2.96 -3.72 -10.31
C LYS A 12 3.74 -2.92 -9.27
N ASP A 13 3.22 -1.78 -8.84
CA ASP A 13 3.88 -0.93 -7.85
C ASP A 13 3.95 -1.60 -6.47
N LEU A 14 2.91 -2.35 -6.09
CA LEU A 14 2.91 -3.13 -4.87
C LEU A 14 3.90 -4.31 -4.97
N LEU A 15 3.93 -5.02 -6.11
CA LEU A 15 4.85 -6.13 -6.34
C LEU A 15 6.32 -5.71 -6.38
N VAL A 16 6.64 -4.56 -6.99
CA VAL A 16 8.00 -4.00 -7.04
C VAL A 16 8.57 -3.79 -5.64
N ASN A 17 7.73 -3.58 -4.62
CA ASN A 17 8.15 -3.47 -3.22
C ASN A 17 8.05 -4.79 -2.43
N ILE A 18 7.00 -5.59 -2.66
CA ILE A 18 6.80 -6.90 -2.01
C ILE A 18 7.92 -7.89 -2.34
N ILE A 19 8.37 -7.93 -3.59
CA ILE A 19 9.41 -8.88 -4.04
C ILE A 19 10.72 -8.63 -3.30
N PRO A 20 11.29 -7.40 -3.26
CA PRO A 20 12.47 -7.12 -2.44
C PRO A 20 12.28 -7.46 -0.96
N LEU A 21 11.10 -7.17 -0.39
CA LEU A 21 10.76 -7.52 1.00
C LEU A 21 10.89 -9.03 1.25
N GLY A 22 10.32 -9.84 0.37
CA GLY A 22 10.41 -11.30 0.45
C GLY A 22 11.85 -11.81 0.34
N ILE A 23 12.64 -11.24 -0.58
CA ILE A 23 14.05 -11.59 -0.75
C ILE A 23 14.87 -11.25 0.52
N ILE A 24 14.64 -10.07 1.14
CA ILE A 24 15.34 -9.69 2.36
C ILE A 24 15.00 -10.64 3.51
N VAL A 25 13.73 -11.01 3.68
CA VAL A 25 13.30 -11.99 4.70
C VAL A 25 13.96 -13.35 4.46
N PHE A 26 14.00 -13.80 3.21
CA PHE A 26 14.66 -15.05 2.83
C PHE A 26 16.15 -15.05 3.20
N PHE A 27 16.89 -14.00 2.84
CA PHE A 27 18.30 -13.88 3.20
C PHE A 27 18.52 -13.69 4.70
N MET A 28 17.60 -13.01 5.38
CA MET A 28 17.64 -12.85 6.83
C MET A 28 17.57 -14.19 7.54
N VAL A 29 16.66 -15.07 7.15
CA VAL A 29 16.58 -16.44 7.69
C VAL A 29 17.81 -17.26 7.29
N THR A 30 18.23 -17.18 6.03
CA THR A 30 19.40 -17.91 5.52
C THR A 30 20.67 -17.55 6.27
N PHE A 31 20.92 -16.26 6.53
CA PHE A 31 22.12 -15.81 7.24
C PHE A 31 22.07 -16.14 8.73
N LEU A 32 20.87 -16.24 9.31
CA LEU A 32 20.69 -16.69 10.67
C LEU A 32 21.02 -18.18 10.84
N VAL A 33 20.62 -19.02 9.88
CA VAL A 33 20.80 -20.50 9.94
C VAL A 33 22.19 -20.92 9.48
N PHE A 34 22.64 -20.44 8.33
CA PHE A 34 23.88 -20.93 7.70
C PHE A 34 25.12 -20.12 8.10
N GLN A 35 24.94 -18.92 8.67
CA GLN A 35 26.02 -18.04 9.14
C GLN A 35 27.26 -17.97 8.21
N PRO A 36 27.09 -17.59 6.92
CA PRO A 36 28.11 -17.74 5.89
C PRO A 36 29.41 -16.94 6.15
N PHE A 37 29.36 -15.95 7.03
CA PHE A 37 30.48 -15.06 7.34
C PHE A 37 31.25 -15.46 8.62
N GLY A 38 31.24 -16.75 8.97
CA GLY A 38 32.04 -17.30 10.07
C GLY A 38 31.44 -17.03 11.44
N GLY A 39 30.24 -17.59 11.68
CA GLY A 39 29.31 -17.39 12.81
C GLY A 39 29.80 -17.43 14.27
N GLY A 40 31.10 -17.33 14.55
CA GLY A 40 31.69 -17.30 15.89
C GLY A 40 31.78 -15.93 16.55
N SER A 41 31.59 -14.82 15.82
CA SER A 41 31.65 -13.46 16.38
C SER A 41 30.28 -12.80 16.39
N LEU A 42 29.79 -12.43 17.58
CA LEU A 42 28.54 -11.69 17.75
C LEU A 42 28.51 -10.41 16.90
N ARG A 43 29.65 -9.73 16.74
CA ARG A 43 29.75 -8.52 15.92
C ARG A 43 29.44 -8.78 14.45
N THR A 44 29.95 -9.89 13.89
CA THR A 44 29.74 -10.22 12.47
C THR A 44 28.28 -10.56 12.21
N THR A 45 27.66 -11.36 13.09
CA THR A 45 26.24 -11.71 13.01
C THR A 45 25.34 -10.48 13.13
N LEU A 46 25.61 -9.60 14.10
CA LEU A 46 24.83 -8.37 14.27
C LEU A 46 24.96 -7.45 13.06
N MET A 47 26.16 -7.32 12.49
CA MET A 47 26.38 -6.47 11.33
C MET A 47 25.66 -7.01 10.10
N SER A 48 25.79 -8.32 9.80
CA SER A 48 25.08 -8.93 8.68
C SER A 48 23.57 -8.79 8.81
N GLN A 49 23.05 -8.89 10.04
CA GLN A 49 21.62 -8.75 10.28
C GLN A 49 21.14 -7.30 10.23
N MET A 50 21.92 -6.34 10.72
CA MET A 50 21.60 -4.92 10.59
C MET A 50 21.52 -4.47 9.13
N LEU A 51 22.42 -4.97 8.27
CA LEU A 51 22.38 -4.69 6.83
C LEU A 51 21.10 -5.18 6.16
N LEU A 52 20.40 -6.16 6.74
CA LEU A 52 19.14 -6.67 6.22
C LEU A 52 17.93 -6.01 6.91
N VAL A 53 17.98 -5.83 8.23
CA VAL A 53 16.90 -5.25 9.04
C VAL A 53 16.65 -3.80 8.68
N VAL A 54 17.70 -2.99 8.47
CA VAL A 54 17.55 -1.57 8.11
C VAL A 54 16.75 -1.39 6.81
N PRO A 55 17.15 -1.99 5.67
CA PRO A 55 16.35 -1.89 4.45
C PRO A 55 15.00 -2.60 4.57
N LEU A 56 14.89 -3.71 5.31
CA LEU A 56 13.60 -4.38 5.56
C LEU A 56 12.58 -3.43 6.20
N VAL A 57 12.98 -2.76 7.28
CA VAL A 57 12.11 -1.84 8.03
C VAL A 57 11.82 -0.59 7.21
N THR A 58 12.84 -0.02 6.56
CA THR A 58 12.67 1.20 5.75
C THR A 58 11.74 0.95 4.57
N LEU A 59 11.98 -0.13 3.82
CA LEU A 59 11.17 -0.48 2.66
C LEU A 59 9.78 -0.96 3.08
N GLY A 60 9.67 -1.71 4.17
CA GLY A 60 8.37 -2.12 4.73
C GLY A 60 7.52 -0.93 5.17
N ALA A 61 8.13 0.06 5.82
CA ALA A 61 7.45 1.30 6.17
C ALA A 61 6.98 2.06 4.93
N LEU A 62 7.83 2.19 3.90
CA LEU A 62 7.46 2.83 2.65
C LEU A 62 6.32 2.08 1.94
N THR A 63 6.40 0.76 1.88
CA THR A 63 5.38 -0.12 1.28
C THR A 63 4.02 0.06 1.99
N TYR A 64 4.04 0.13 3.32
CA TYR A 64 2.83 0.36 4.11
C TYR A 64 2.21 1.73 3.83
N VAL A 65 3.04 2.79 3.76
CA VAL A 65 2.56 4.13 3.40
C VAL A 65 1.98 4.15 1.99
N SER A 66 2.64 3.54 1.01
CA SER A 66 2.13 3.41 -0.36
C SER A 66 0.78 2.67 -0.40
N GLY A 67 0.67 1.53 0.28
CA GLY A 67 -0.59 0.78 0.35
C GLY A 67 -1.73 1.53 1.04
N ARG A 68 -1.42 2.39 2.02
CA ARG A 68 -2.40 3.26 2.67
C ARG A 68 -2.85 4.40 1.76
N LEU A 69 -1.94 5.00 1.01
CA LEU A 69 -2.24 6.09 0.07
C LEU A 69 -3.20 5.63 -1.03
N ILE A 70 -2.97 4.44 -1.59
CA ILE A 70 -3.83 3.84 -2.63
C ILE A 70 -5.28 3.71 -2.15
N GLN A 71 -5.50 3.13 -0.96
CA GLN A 71 -6.86 2.98 -0.40
C GLN A 71 -7.56 4.32 -0.18
N SER A 72 -6.81 5.38 0.13
CA SER A 72 -7.35 6.73 0.29
C SER A 72 -7.71 7.40 -1.04
N GLU A 73 -7.07 7.03 -2.14
CA GLU A 73 -7.44 7.51 -3.48
C GLU A 73 -8.74 6.85 -3.95
N GLU A 74 -8.88 5.53 -3.78
CA GLU A 74 -10.10 4.80 -4.16
C GLU A 74 -11.36 5.31 -3.43
N GLN A 75 -11.24 5.72 -2.17
CA GLN A 75 -12.35 6.30 -1.40
C GLN A 75 -12.79 7.67 -1.95
N ARG A 76 -11.83 8.53 -2.33
CA ARG A 76 -12.12 9.86 -2.86
C ARG A 76 -12.80 9.81 -4.23
N ASP A 77 -12.37 8.89 -5.09
CA ASP A 77 -13.03 8.67 -6.38
C ASP A 77 -14.49 8.18 -6.19
N SER A 78 -14.71 7.29 -5.21
CA SER A 78 -16.05 6.80 -4.88
C SER A 78 -16.98 7.90 -4.34
N GLU A 79 -16.47 8.79 -3.50
CA GLU A 79 -17.21 9.94 -2.96
C GLU A 79 -17.56 10.95 -4.07
N HIS A 80 -16.63 11.23 -4.99
CA HIS A 80 -16.88 12.09 -6.14
C HIS A 80 -17.91 11.48 -7.11
N GLU A 81 -17.86 10.17 -7.35
CA GLU A 81 -18.88 9.48 -8.14
C GLU A 81 -20.26 9.49 -7.46
N ALA A 82 -20.32 9.42 -6.13
CA ALA A 82 -21.57 9.51 -5.38
C ALA A 82 -22.15 10.93 -5.42
N GLU A 83 -21.33 11.97 -5.24
CA GLU A 83 -21.72 13.38 -5.34
C GLU A 83 -22.21 13.75 -6.75
N VAL A 84 -21.56 13.21 -7.80
CA VAL A 84 -21.98 13.39 -9.19
C VAL A 84 -23.29 12.65 -9.50
N ARG A 85 -23.53 11.49 -8.87
CA ARG A 85 -24.78 10.71 -9.02
C ARG A 85 -25.95 11.30 -8.23
N GLU A 86 -25.70 11.89 -7.07
CA GLU A 86 -26.70 12.59 -6.24
C GLU A 86 -26.85 14.08 -6.65
N GLY A 87 -26.66 14.41 -7.93
CA GLY A 87 -26.71 15.77 -8.47
C GLY A 87 -27.80 16.66 -7.83
N PRO A 88 -27.53 17.97 -7.66
CA PRO A 88 -28.20 18.84 -6.71
C PRO A 88 -29.72 18.65 -6.78
N GLU A 89 -30.34 18.35 -5.62
CA GLU A 89 -31.80 18.23 -5.52
C GLU A 89 -32.45 19.37 -6.32
N PRO A 90 -33.33 19.08 -7.27
CA PRO A 90 -33.99 20.13 -8.02
C PRO A 90 -34.77 20.94 -7.00
N ALA A 91 -34.31 22.17 -6.75
CA ALA A 91 -35.04 23.16 -5.98
C ALA A 91 -36.47 23.14 -6.50
N THR A 92 -37.36 22.61 -5.66
CA THR A 92 -38.79 22.50 -5.91
C THR A 92 -39.25 23.84 -6.48
N GLN A 93 -39.51 23.87 -7.78
CA GLN A 93 -40.28 24.95 -8.38
C GLN A 93 -41.64 24.89 -7.71
N VAL A 94 -41.83 25.75 -6.71
CA VAL A 94 -43.14 26.17 -6.26
C VAL A 94 -43.70 27.03 -7.39
N GLU A 95 -44.22 26.34 -8.40
CA GLU A 95 -45.25 26.85 -9.28
C GLU A 95 -46.48 27.09 -8.39
N GLY A 96 -46.63 28.32 -7.93
CA GLY A 96 -47.77 28.81 -7.18
C GLY A 96 -48.33 30.02 -7.90
N GLU A 97 -49.09 29.77 -8.95
CA GLU A 97 -50.43 30.34 -9.15
C GLU A 97 -50.72 31.63 -8.33
N GLN A 98 -50.48 32.81 -8.92
CA GLN A 98 -51.25 34.04 -8.66
C GLN A 98 -51.31 34.78 -10.01
N SER A 99 -52.21 34.40 -10.90
CA SER A 99 -53.58 34.93 -11.01
C SER A 99 -53.65 36.47 -11.07
N ALA A 100 -54.01 36.93 -12.28
CA ALA A 100 -54.96 38.01 -12.59
C ALA A 100 -54.70 39.43 -12.06
#